data_AF-A0A382XY61-F1
#
_entry.id   AF-A0A382XY61-F1
#
_cell.length_a   1.000
_cell.length_b   1.000
_cell.length_c   1.000
_cell.angle_alpha   90.00
_cell.angle_beta   90.00
_cell.angle_gamma   90.00
#
_symmetry.space_group_name_H-M   'P 1'
#
loop_
_entity.id
_entity.type
_entity.pdbx_description
1 polymer ?
#
loop_
_entity_poly.entity_id
_entity_poly.type
_entity_poly.pdbx_seq_one_letter_code
_entity_poly.pdbx_strand_id
1 'polypeptide(L)'
;MVLFLTGCAQSGKFGKKTFKHNTPLIKDDVKITGKIEVDKTVEMGPMPVEGDIEKLEKRKQLSSVKARNYLLIPEDFVNLKQNVSFKFQNLDYKEAIGLMAKIGDVNILVGEEVAGAITAELNNVPWDKAFNALLD
;
A
#
# COMPACT_ATOMS: atom_id res chain seq x y z
N MET A 1 -13.78 69.84 -76.79
CA MET A 1 -14.94 70.45 -76.11
C MET A 1 -16.09 70.32 -77.10
N VAL A 2 -17.05 69.43 -76.93
CA VAL A 2 -18.10 69.42 -75.89
C VAL A 2 -18.59 67.98 -75.67
N LEU A 3 -18.74 67.60 -74.39
CA LEU A 3 -19.42 66.38 -73.96
C LEU A 3 -20.93 66.51 -74.17
N PHE A 4 -21.56 65.50 -74.77
CA PHE A 4 -23.02 65.29 -74.67
C PHE A 4 -23.30 63.96 -73.97
N LEU A 5 -23.77 64.07 -72.72
CA LEU A 5 -24.23 62.97 -71.89
C LEU A 5 -25.65 62.56 -72.30
N THR A 6 -25.81 61.37 -72.86
CA THR A 6 -27.11 60.72 -73.03
C THR A 6 -27.46 59.97 -71.75
N GLY A 7 -28.31 60.58 -70.92
CA GLY A 7 -28.94 59.90 -69.81
C GLY A 7 -29.98 58.91 -70.32
N CYS A 8 -29.78 57.62 -70.07
CA CYS A 8 -30.83 56.61 -70.10
C CYS A 8 -30.90 56.00 -68.71
N ALA A 9 -31.86 56.47 -67.91
CA ALA A 9 -32.14 55.92 -66.59
C ALA A 9 -32.76 54.53 -66.76
N GLN A 10 -31.91 53.50 -66.86
CA GLN A 10 -32.35 52.13 -66.69
C GLN A 10 -32.65 51.92 -65.21
N SER A 11 -33.93 51.79 -64.91
CA SER A 11 -34.52 51.28 -63.67
C SER A 11 -34.10 49.82 -63.42
N GLY A 12 -32.80 49.59 -63.27
CA GLY A 12 -32.24 48.34 -62.80
C GLY A 12 -32.02 48.45 -61.30
N LYS A 13 -32.73 47.62 -60.53
CA LYS A 13 -32.59 47.46 -59.08
C LYS A 13 -31.14 47.13 -58.69
N PHE A 14 -30.25 48.12 -58.64
CA PHE A 14 -29.04 48.05 -57.83
C PHE A 14 -29.44 48.27 -56.38
N GLY A 15 -30.11 47.26 -55.83
CA GLY A 15 -30.32 47.17 -54.39
C GLY A 15 -28.95 47.32 -53.73
N LYS A 16 -28.79 48.33 -52.88
CA LYS A 16 -27.75 48.38 -51.87
C LYS A 16 -27.71 46.99 -51.24
N LYS A 17 -26.73 46.15 -51.61
CA LYS A 17 -26.44 44.95 -50.82
C LYS A 17 -25.87 45.50 -49.53
N THR A 18 -26.75 45.71 -48.56
CA THR A 18 -26.38 46.06 -47.19
C THR A 18 -25.33 45.05 -46.76
N PHE A 19 -24.18 45.54 -46.30
CA PHE A 19 -23.16 44.67 -45.75
C PHE A 19 -23.81 43.86 -44.63
N LYS A 20 -23.70 42.54 -44.70
CA LYS A 20 -24.33 41.66 -43.72
C LYS A 20 -23.53 41.76 -42.41
N HIS A 21 -23.83 42.75 -41.58
CA HIS A 21 -23.18 42.96 -40.28
C HIS A 21 -23.48 41.83 -39.28
N ASN A 22 -24.48 40.99 -39.57
CA ASN A 22 -24.98 39.94 -38.68
C ASN A 22 -24.73 38.52 -39.23
N THR A 23 -23.68 38.32 -40.04
CA THR A 23 -23.16 36.96 -40.26
C THR A 23 -21.98 36.72 -39.33
N PRO A 24 -21.90 35.56 -38.66
CA PRO A 24 -20.74 35.25 -37.84
C PRO A 24 -19.48 35.31 -38.72
N LEU A 25 -18.41 35.93 -38.20
CA LEU A 25 -17.13 36.09 -38.93
C LEU A 25 -16.49 34.73 -39.26
N ILE A 26 -16.76 33.73 -38.43
CA ILE A 26 -16.33 32.36 -38.59
C ILE A 26 -17.52 31.56 -39.13
N LYS A 27 -17.37 31.01 -40.33
CA LYS A 27 -18.44 30.27 -41.04
C LYS A 27 -18.42 28.77 -40.73
N ASP A 28 -17.26 28.25 -40.37
CA ASP A 28 -17.01 26.82 -40.15
C ASP A 28 -16.55 26.58 -38.70
N ASP A 29 -16.79 25.40 -38.16
CA ASP A 29 -16.41 25.07 -36.79
C ASP A 29 -14.88 24.91 -36.63
N VAL A 30 -14.19 26.01 -36.33
CA VAL A 30 -12.74 26.06 -36.08
C VAL A 30 -12.24 25.07 -35.02
N LYS A 31 -13.12 24.69 -34.09
CA LYS A 31 -12.83 23.67 -33.07
C LYS A 31 -12.66 22.28 -33.67
N ILE A 32 -13.41 21.97 -34.73
CA ILE A 32 -13.35 20.68 -35.42
C ILE A 32 -12.08 20.64 -36.28
N THR A 33 -11.82 21.71 -37.05
CA THR A 33 -10.61 21.82 -37.88
C THR A 33 -9.34 21.77 -37.04
N GLY A 34 -9.29 22.51 -35.91
CA GLY A 34 -8.13 22.50 -35.02
C GLY A 34 -7.86 21.13 -34.39
N LYS A 35 -8.92 20.35 -34.07
CA LYS A 35 -8.75 18.96 -33.62
C LYS A 35 -8.12 18.09 -34.70
N ILE A 36 -8.61 18.20 -35.94
CA ILE A 36 -8.08 17.43 -37.07
C ILE A 36 -6.59 17.74 -37.32
N GLU A 37 -6.17 19.00 -37.19
CA GLU A 37 -4.76 19.40 -37.36
C GLU A 37 -3.86 18.92 -36.22
N VAL A 38 -4.37 18.97 -34.99
CA VAL A 38 -3.68 18.42 -33.82
C VAL A 38 -3.51 16.91 -33.97
N ASP A 39 -4.58 16.20 -34.33
CA ASP A 39 -4.56 14.74 -34.50
C ASP A 39 -3.55 14.32 -35.59
N LYS A 40 -3.55 15.01 -36.74
CA LYS A 40 -2.53 14.81 -37.80
C LYS A 40 -1.11 15.00 -37.29
N THR A 41 -0.90 16.00 -36.43
CA THR A 41 0.43 16.31 -35.88
C THR A 41 0.88 15.23 -34.89
N VAL A 42 -0.05 14.70 -34.09
CA VAL A 42 0.21 13.60 -33.15
C VAL A 42 0.56 12.32 -33.93
N GLU A 43 -0.17 12.02 -35.01
CA GLU A 43 0.07 10.84 -35.84
C GLU A 43 1.42 10.89 -36.60
N MET A 44 1.84 12.07 -37.06
CA MET A 44 3.15 12.27 -37.71
C MET A 44 4.32 12.33 -36.71
N GLY A 45 4.04 12.35 -35.40
CA GLY A 45 5.05 12.42 -34.36
C GLY A 45 5.80 11.09 -34.17
N PRO A 46 7.06 11.13 -33.72
CA PRO A 46 7.77 9.91 -33.35
C PRO A 46 7.07 9.26 -32.15
N MET A 47 6.64 8.01 -32.29
CA MET A 47 6.18 7.22 -31.15
C MET A 47 7.40 6.72 -30.37
N PRO A 48 7.44 6.90 -29.03
CA PRO A 48 8.49 6.32 -28.22
C PRO A 48 8.38 4.79 -28.33
N VAL A 49 9.45 4.14 -28.74
CA VAL A 49 9.56 2.69 -28.63
C VAL A 49 9.82 2.41 -27.15
N GLU A 50 8.80 1.98 -26.42
CA GLU A 50 8.97 1.42 -25.09
C GLU A 50 9.78 0.13 -25.26
N GLY A 51 11.11 0.24 -25.19
CA GLY A 51 11.96 -0.95 -25.12
C GLY A 51 11.56 -1.76 -23.89
N ASP A 52 11.56 -3.09 -24.00
CA ASP A 52 11.38 -4.03 -22.89
C ASP A 52 12.58 -3.90 -21.94
N ILE A 53 12.65 -2.80 -21.19
CA ILE A 53 13.51 -2.67 -20.03
C ILE A 53 12.70 -3.25 -18.88
N GLU A 54 12.90 -4.53 -18.61
CA GLU A 54 12.54 -5.10 -17.31
C GLU A 54 13.16 -4.18 -16.25
N LYS A 55 12.31 -3.41 -15.56
CA LYS A 55 12.73 -2.43 -14.58
C LYS A 55 13.36 -3.19 -13.42
N LEU A 56 14.68 -3.37 -13.46
CA LEU A 56 15.44 -4.09 -12.45
C LEU A 56 15.08 -3.52 -11.07
N GLU A 57 14.41 -4.32 -10.26
CA GLU A 57 14.04 -3.91 -8.91
C GLU A 57 15.32 -3.61 -8.12
N LYS A 58 15.32 -2.51 -7.36
CA LYS A 58 16.45 -2.20 -6.48
C LYS A 58 16.60 -3.32 -5.44
N ARG A 59 17.84 -3.79 -5.23
CA ARG A 59 18.18 -4.77 -4.19
C ARG A 59 17.57 -4.36 -2.85
N LYS A 60 16.71 -5.20 -2.28
CA LYS A 60 16.21 -5.04 -0.92
C LYS A 60 17.39 -5.27 0.04
N GLN A 61 17.71 -4.27 0.87
CA GLN A 61 18.66 -4.43 1.97
C GLN A 61 18.02 -5.35 3.01
N LEU A 62 18.52 -6.57 3.20
CA LEU A 62 18.07 -7.50 4.25
C LEU A 62 18.48 -7.07 5.67
N SER A 63 19.08 -5.88 5.83
CA SER A 63 19.72 -5.46 7.08
C SER A 63 18.75 -5.08 8.20
N SER A 64 17.44 -5.35 8.07
CA SER A 64 16.54 -5.32 9.22
C SER A 64 16.84 -6.53 10.10
N VAL A 65 17.93 -6.47 10.85
CA VAL A 65 18.13 -7.35 12.00
C VAL A 65 16.99 -7.01 12.95
N LYS A 66 15.91 -7.79 12.89
CA LYS A 66 14.75 -7.61 13.74
C LYS A 66 15.19 -7.95 15.16
N ALA A 67 15.26 -6.96 16.03
CA ALA A 67 15.51 -7.19 17.45
C ALA A 67 14.49 -8.22 17.96
N ARG A 68 14.96 -9.31 18.56
CA ARG A 68 14.07 -10.34 19.11
C ARG A 68 13.38 -9.77 20.34
N ASN A 69 12.05 -9.84 20.37
CA ASN A 69 11.26 -9.50 21.55
C ASN A 69 11.19 -10.75 22.43
N TYR A 70 11.85 -10.70 23.60
CA TYR A 70 11.91 -11.81 24.55
C TYR A 70 10.74 -11.82 25.55
N LEU A 71 9.89 -10.79 25.55
CA LEU A 71 8.74 -10.68 26.44
C LEU A 71 7.49 -11.34 25.84
N LEU A 72 7.37 -11.29 24.51
CA LEU A 72 6.21 -11.82 23.79
C LEU A 72 6.56 -13.19 23.21
N ILE A 73 5.85 -14.22 23.68
CA ILE A 73 5.96 -15.58 23.15
C ILE A 73 5.27 -15.61 21.76
N PRO A 74 6.01 -15.90 20.66
CA PRO A 74 5.42 -16.04 19.34
C PRO A 74 4.31 -17.10 19.30
N GLU A 75 3.36 -16.96 18.38
CA GLU A 75 2.25 -17.93 18.25
C GLU A 75 2.70 -19.33 17.84
N ASP A 76 3.88 -19.44 17.25
CA ASP A 76 4.47 -20.71 16.82
C ASP A 76 4.75 -21.68 17.98
N PHE A 77 4.86 -21.16 19.21
CA PHE A 77 5.10 -21.97 20.42
C PHE A 77 3.79 -22.39 21.08
N VAL A 78 3.10 -23.35 20.46
CA VAL A 78 1.80 -23.85 20.92
C VAL A 78 1.85 -24.40 22.35
N ASN A 79 2.93 -25.11 22.72
CA ASN A 79 3.09 -25.72 24.03
C ASN A 79 3.30 -24.69 25.16
N LEU A 80 3.79 -23.49 24.86
CA LEU A 80 3.99 -22.43 25.86
C LEU A 80 2.69 -21.68 26.21
N LYS A 81 1.66 -21.79 25.37
CA LYS A 81 0.35 -21.16 25.57
C LYS A 81 -0.71 -22.14 26.10
N GLN A 82 -0.34 -23.39 26.39
CA GLN A 82 -1.28 -24.39 26.90
C GLN A 82 -1.64 -24.11 28.36
N ASN A 83 -2.86 -24.51 28.76
CA ASN A 83 -3.24 -24.53 30.15
C ASN A 83 -2.72 -25.80 30.82
N VAL A 84 -2.16 -25.64 32.01
CA VAL A 84 -1.52 -26.69 32.78
C VAL A 84 -2.11 -26.77 34.18
N SER A 85 -2.11 -27.98 34.74
CA SER A 85 -2.54 -28.22 36.11
C SER A 85 -1.46 -29.01 36.83
N PHE A 86 -1.05 -28.52 38.00
CA PHE A 86 0.06 -29.07 38.77
C PHE A 86 -0.33 -29.25 40.22
N LYS A 87 0.26 -30.27 40.83
CA LYS A 87 0.22 -30.47 42.27
C LYS A 87 1.60 -30.88 42.73
N PHE A 88 2.37 -29.91 43.19
CA PHE A 88 3.67 -30.14 43.79
C PHE A 88 3.52 -30.23 45.30
N GLN A 89 4.14 -31.23 45.89
CA GLN A 89 4.14 -31.44 47.33
C GLN A 89 5.56 -31.74 47.77
N ASN A 90 6.18 -30.78 48.48
CA ASN A 90 7.55 -30.90 48.96
C ASN A 90 8.54 -31.35 47.87
N LEU A 91 8.40 -30.80 46.66
CA LEU A 91 9.25 -31.14 45.52
C LEU A 91 10.43 -30.16 45.45
N ASP A 92 11.62 -30.66 45.14
CA ASP A 92 12.78 -29.78 44.93
C ASP A 92 12.54 -28.83 43.75
N TYR A 93 12.97 -27.59 43.89
CA TYR A 93 12.68 -26.52 42.94
C TYR A 93 13.25 -26.81 41.54
N LYS A 94 14.44 -27.40 41.49
CA LYS A 94 15.10 -27.81 40.24
C LYS A 94 14.29 -28.85 39.48
N GLU A 95 13.73 -29.82 40.20
CA GLU A 95 12.88 -30.86 39.64
C GLU A 95 11.54 -30.27 39.17
N ALA A 96 10.92 -29.39 39.95
CA ALA A 96 9.68 -28.70 39.58
C ALA A 96 9.84 -27.89 38.28
N ILE A 97 10.91 -27.10 38.17
CA ILE A 97 11.23 -26.35 36.96
C ILE A 97 11.55 -27.31 35.80
N GLY A 98 12.27 -28.41 36.05
CA GLY A 98 12.56 -29.41 35.03
C GLY A 98 11.29 -30.06 34.45
N LEU A 99 10.27 -30.30 35.28
CA LEU A 99 8.96 -30.79 34.82
C LEU A 99 8.22 -29.73 34.00
N MET A 100 8.27 -28.46 34.43
CA MET A 100 7.70 -27.33 33.69
C MET A 100 8.34 -27.15 32.32
N ALA A 101 9.66 -27.30 32.23
CA ALA A 101 10.45 -27.22 31.01
C ALA A 101 10.02 -28.29 29.99
N LYS A 102 9.85 -29.54 30.45
CA LYS A 102 9.40 -30.66 29.61
C LYS A 102 8.00 -30.44 29.03
N ILE A 103 7.10 -29.83 29.79
CA ILE A 103 5.72 -29.59 29.34
C ILE A 103 5.65 -28.43 28.36
N GLY A 104 6.43 -27.37 28.61
CA GLY A 104 6.52 -26.22 27.70
C GLY A 104 7.34 -26.48 26.43
N ASP A 105 7.99 -27.64 26.31
CA ASP A 105 8.97 -27.96 25.27
C ASP A 105 10.05 -26.87 25.14
N VAL A 106 10.58 -26.45 26.29
CA VAL A 106 11.60 -25.41 26.39
C VAL A 106 12.78 -25.90 27.22
N ASN A 107 13.97 -25.41 26.88
CA ASN A 107 15.17 -25.68 27.67
C ASN A 107 15.32 -24.59 28.74
N ILE A 108 15.17 -24.97 30.00
CA ILE A 108 15.38 -24.09 31.15
C ILE A 108 16.68 -24.49 31.85
N LEU A 109 17.58 -23.54 32.05
CA LEU A 109 18.80 -23.71 32.82
C LEU A 109 18.58 -23.14 34.21
N VAL A 110 18.75 -23.97 35.24
CA VAL A 110 18.59 -23.57 36.65
C VAL A 110 19.97 -23.43 37.27
N GLY A 111 20.24 -22.27 37.87
CA GLY A 111 21.47 -22.00 38.60
C GLY A 111 21.56 -22.80 39.90
N GLU A 112 22.77 -22.96 40.44
CA GLU A 112 23.01 -23.71 41.67
C GLU A 112 22.50 -22.97 42.93
N GLU A 113 22.26 -21.66 42.81
CA GLU A 113 21.72 -20.81 43.86
C GLU A 113 20.23 -21.04 44.15
N VAL A 114 19.51 -21.67 43.22
CA VAL A 114 18.07 -21.94 43.35
C VAL A 114 17.89 -23.22 44.17
N ALA A 115 17.81 -23.05 45.48
CA ALA A 115 17.62 -24.14 46.44
C ALA A 115 16.33 -23.93 47.25
N GLY A 116 15.52 -24.99 47.37
CA GLY A 116 14.29 -24.94 48.15
C GLY A 116 13.30 -26.03 47.72
N ALA A 117 12.28 -26.25 48.55
CA ALA A 117 11.17 -27.12 48.21
C ALA A 117 9.92 -26.28 47.91
N ILE A 118 9.21 -26.63 46.85
CA ILE A 118 7.94 -25.99 46.47
C ILE A 118 6.76 -26.90 46.75
N THR A 119 5.70 -26.30 47.29
CA THR A 119 4.38 -26.93 47.45
C THR A 119 3.35 -25.99 46.85
N ALA A 120 2.73 -26.39 45.75
CA ALA A 120 1.81 -25.56 45.00
C ALA A 120 0.75 -26.41 44.30
N GLU A 121 -0.46 -25.88 44.20
CA GLU A 121 -1.56 -26.47 43.46
C GLU A 121 -2.07 -25.45 42.44
N LEU A 122 -1.99 -25.81 41.16
CA LEU A 122 -2.41 -24.99 40.03
C LEU A 122 -3.46 -25.78 39.26
N ASN A 123 -4.59 -25.15 38.95
CA ASN A 123 -5.67 -25.79 38.22
C ASN A 123 -6.03 -24.95 36.98
N ASN A 124 -5.82 -25.53 35.80
CA ASN A 124 -6.16 -24.93 34.51
C ASN A 124 -5.60 -23.50 34.33
N VAL A 125 -4.33 -23.31 34.67
CA VAL A 125 -3.64 -22.01 34.58
C VAL A 125 -2.78 -21.99 33.32
N PRO A 126 -2.71 -20.88 32.56
CA PRO A 126 -1.79 -20.76 31.43
C PRO A 126 -0.34 -20.99 31.87
N TRP A 127 0.45 -21.70 31.06
CA TRP A 127 1.82 -22.08 31.41
C TRP A 127 2.71 -20.89 31.84
N ASP A 128 2.65 -19.76 31.12
CA ASP A 128 3.42 -18.54 31.46
C ASP A 128 3.08 -18.02 32.88
N LYS A 129 1.78 -17.94 33.19
CA LYS A 129 1.33 -17.51 34.51
C LYS A 129 1.67 -18.52 35.60
N ALA A 130 1.57 -19.81 35.29
CA ALA A 130 1.98 -20.88 36.19
C ALA A 130 3.48 -20.80 36.49
N PHE A 131 4.33 -20.55 35.49
CA PHE A 131 5.77 -20.42 35.67
C PHE A 131 6.12 -19.21 36.56
N ASN A 132 5.53 -18.04 36.29
CA ASN A 132 5.73 -16.86 37.11
C ASN A 132 5.26 -17.07 38.56
N ALA A 133 4.14 -17.80 38.77
CA ALA A 133 3.65 -18.11 40.10
C ALA A 133 4.49 -19.12 40.89
N LEU A 134 5.36 -19.90 40.21
CA LEU A 134 6.33 -20.74 40.90
C LEU A 134 7.52 -19.90 41.38
N LEU A 135 7.90 -18.86 40.62
CA LEU A 135 9.04 -17.96 40.85
C LEU A 135 8.81 -16.85 41.89
N ASP A 136 7.56 -16.48 42.10
CA ASP A 136 7.13 -15.57 43.17
C ASP A 136 7.19 -16.26 44.55
#